data_AF-A0A969SLC5-F1
#
_entry.id   AF-A0A969SLC5-F1
#
_cell.length_a   1.000
_cell.length_b   1.000
_cell.length_c   1.000
_cell.angle_alpha   90.00
_cell.angle_beta   90.00
_cell.angle_gamma   90.00
#
_symmetry.space_group_name_H-M   'P 1'
#
loop_
_entity.id
_entity.type
_entity.pdbx_description
1 polymer ?
#
loop_
_entity_poly.entity_id
_entity_poly.type
_entity_poly.pdbx_seq_one_letter_code
_entity_poly.pdbx_strand_id
1 'polypeptide(L)' 'MLRYFDESTVYAVHDYYSVTGIFSVVTSIYRRFGYDAFGKVRYMDSGFNGSSAPANGWEHLYGAYYLDSPTGLYQVSPKL' A
#
# COMPACT_ATOMS: atom_id res chain seq x y z
N MET A 1 -12.69 5.63 26.36
CA MET A 1 -13.33 5.88 25.05
C MET A 1 -12.96 4.73 24.13
N LEU A 2 -13.89 3.84 23.79
CA LEU A 2 -13.66 2.79 22.78
C LEU A 2 -13.89 3.42 21.40
N ARG A 3 -12.87 3.43 20.54
CA ARG A 3 -13.05 3.79 19.12
C ARG A 3 -13.59 2.55 18.40
N TYR A 4 -14.78 2.67 17.82
CA TYR A 4 -15.27 1.69 16.85
C TYR A 4 -14.51 1.91 15.53
N PHE A 5 -13.86 0.87 15.02
CA PHE A 5 -13.25 0.89 13.70
C PHE A 5 -14.32 0.54 12.67
N ASP A 6 -14.48 1.40 11.66
CA ASP A 6 -15.39 1.13 10.53
C ASP A 6 -14.79 0.06 9.61
N GLU A 7 -15.64 -0.69 8.89
CA GLU A 7 -15.24 -1.72 7.92
C GLU A 7 -14.31 -1.15 6.81
N SER A 8 -14.44 0.14 6.52
CA SER A 8 -13.61 0.87 5.56
C SER A 8 -12.21 1.23 6.09
N THR A 9 -11.97 1.11 7.40
CA THR A 9 -10.69 1.50 8.00
C THR A 9 -9.61 0.48 7.65
N VAL A 10 -8.55 0.97 7.01
CA VAL A 10 -7.33 0.21 6.72
C VAL A 10 -6.12 0.90 7.32
N TYR A 11 -5.16 0.09 7.73
CA TYR A 11 -3.88 0.52 8.28
C TYR A 11 -2.76 0.13 7.33
N ALA A 12 -1.87 1.07 7.03
CA ALA A 12 -0.66 0.81 6.27
C ALA A 12 0.50 0.45 7.19
N VAL A 13 1.26 -0.57 6.79
CA VAL A 13 2.56 -0.90 7.40
C VAL A 13 3.66 -0.54 6.42
N HIS A 14 4.79 -0.04 6.92
CA HIS A 14 5.95 0.33 6.12
C HIS A 14 7.21 -0.37 6.64
N ASP A 15 8.18 -0.54 5.75
CA ASP A 15 9.56 -0.82 6.16
C ASP A 15 10.24 0.48 6.63
N TYR A 16 11.54 0.66 6.41
CA TYR A 16 12.21 1.92 6.74
C TYR A 16 11.63 3.13 5.97
N TYR A 17 11.07 2.93 4.76
CA TYR A 17 10.49 3.99 3.93
C TYR A 17 9.20 3.60 3.18
N SER A 18 9.12 2.40 2.63
CA SER A 18 8.07 1.98 1.68
C SER A 18 6.92 1.27 2.37
N VAL A 19 5.69 1.49 1.90
CA VAL A 19 4.52 0.77 2.40
C VAL A 19 4.62 -0.70 1.97
N THR A 20 4.68 -1.64 2.90
CA THR A 20 4.83 -3.08 2.58
C THR A 20 3.51 -3.85 2.68
N GLY A 21 2.45 -3.22 3.17
CA GLY A 21 1.13 -3.81 3.17
C GLY A 21 0.05 -2.91 3.75
N ILE A 22 -1.20 -3.36 3.57
CA ILE A 22 -2.38 -2.77 4.20
C ILE A 22 -3.18 -3.86 4.89
N PHE A 23 -3.69 -3.56 6.08
CA PHE A 23 -4.56 -4.47 6.81
C PHE A 23 -5.82 -3.81 7.38
N SER A 24 -6.90 -4.59 7.47
CA SER A 24 -8.11 -4.21 8.22
C SER A 24 -8.29 -5.13 9.42
N VAL A 25 -8.61 -4.54 10.57
CA VAL A 25 -8.93 -5.29 11.79
C VAL A 25 -10.33 -5.92 11.75
N VAL A 26 -11.16 -5.54 10.77
CA VAL A 26 -12.55 -6.00 10.63
C VAL A 26 -12.69 -7.01 9.49
N THR A 27 -12.15 -6.70 8.31
CA THR A 27 -12.40 -7.48 7.09
C THR A 27 -11.33 -8.51 6.75
N SER A 28 -10.30 -8.66 7.60
CA SER A 28 -9.15 -9.55 7.37
C SER A 28 -8.39 -9.30 6.05
N ILE A 29 -8.63 -8.17 5.38
CA ILE A 29 -7.87 -7.80 4.19
C ILE A 29 -6.43 -7.63 4.64
N TYR A 30 -5.52 -8.44 4.11
CA TYR A 30 -4.08 -8.29 4.26
C TYR A 30 -3.50 -8.30 2.85
N ARG A 31 -3.10 -7.13 2.35
CA ARG A 31 -2.38 -7.04 1.09
C ARG A 31 -0.92 -6.75 1.36
N ARG A 32 -0.07 -7.23 0.47
CA ARG A 32 1.38 -7.07 0.55
C ARG A 32 1.89 -6.40 -0.70
N PHE A 33 2.88 -5.56 -0.52
CA PHE A 33 3.59 -4.89 -1.59
C PHE A 33 5.06 -5.27 -1.50
N GLY A 34 5.60 -5.75 -2.61
CA GLY A 34 7.03 -5.91 -2.81
C GLY A 34 7.51 -4.86 -3.80
N TYR A 35 8.78 -4.53 -3.73
CA TYR A 35 9.40 -3.60 -4.67
C TYR A 35 10.65 -4.24 -5.24
N ASP A 36 10.95 -3.95 -6.50
CA ASP A 36 12.32 -4.10 -6.97
C ASP A 36 13.21 -3.00 -6.36
N ALA A 37 14.51 -3.06 -6.66
CA ALA A 37 15.48 -2.10 -6.12
C ALA A 37 15.22 -0.63 -6.55
N PHE A 38 14.34 -0.40 -7.54
CA PHE A 38 14.06 0.93 -8.11
C PHE A 38 12.60 1.37 -7.93
N GLY A 39 11.82 0.64 -7.13
CA GLY A 39 10.47 1.05 -6.72
C GLY A 39 9.32 0.55 -7.59
N LYS A 40 9.57 -0.35 -8.55
CA LYS A 40 8.48 -1.02 -9.26
C LYS A 40 7.73 -1.94 -8.31
N VAL A 41 6.44 -1.67 -8.11
CA VAL A 41 5.60 -2.43 -7.19
C VAL A 41 5.20 -3.80 -7.77
N ARG A 42 5.21 -4.80 -6.90
CA ARG A 42 4.59 -6.11 -7.08
C ARG A 42 3.50 -6.28 -6.02
N TYR A 43 2.26 -6.37 -6.48
CA TYR A 43 1.11 -6.62 -5.62
C TYR A 43 1.00 -8.09 -5.27
N MET A 44 0.72 -8.38 -4.00
CA MET A 44 0.59 -9.73 -3.49
C MET A 44 -0.59 -9.89 -2.53
N ASP A 45 -1.15 -11.10 -2.52
CA ASP A 45 -2.16 -11.53 -1.56
C ASP A 45 -1.55 -11.94 -0.20
N SER A 46 -2.39 -12.41 0.71
CA SER A 46 -2.00 -12.91 2.04
C SER A 46 -1.16 -14.20 1.99
N GLY A 47 -1.07 -14.86 0.84
CA GLY A 47 -0.20 -16.02 0.56
C GLY A 47 1.12 -15.66 -0.14
N PHE A 48 1.42 -14.37 -0.35
CA PHE A 48 2.55 -13.89 -1.17
C PHE A 48 2.46 -14.21 -2.67
N ASN A 49 1.30 -14.64 -3.16
CA ASN A 49 1.10 -14.86 -4.59
C ASN A 49 0.88 -13.53 -5.30
N GLY A 50 1.29 -13.43 -6.57
CA GLY A 50 1.07 -12.24 -7.36
C GLY A 50 -0.42 -11.94 -7.52
N SER A 51 -0.79 -10.66 -7.37
CA SER A 51 -2.17 -10.20 -7.53
C SER A 51 -2.25 -8.98 -8.46
N SER A 52 -3.47 -8.63 -8.86
CA SER A 52 -3.75 -7.33 -9.47
C SER A 52 -3.62 -6.19 -8.45
N ALA A 53 -3.58 -4.97 -8.99
CA ALA A 53 -3.56 -3.74 -8.20
C ALA A 53 -4.84 -3.62 -7.32
N PRO A 54 -4.73 -2.90 -6.20
CA PRO A 54 -5.83 -2.72 -5.25
C PRO A 54 -7.06 -2.01 -5.86
N ALA A 55 -8.23 -2.66 -5.80
CA ALA A 55 -9.50 -2.05 -6.23
C ALA A 55 -10.00 -0.91 -5.30
N ASN A 56 -9.45 -0.80 -4.09
CA ASN A 56 -9.79 0.27 -3.14
C ASN A 56 -9.00 1.56 -3.39
N GLY A 57 -8.29 1.67 -4.53
CA GLY A 57 -7.58 2.89 -4.92
C GLY A 57 -6.37 3.24 -4.05
N TRP A 58 -5.79 2.26 -3.34
CA TRP A 58 -4.61 2.51 -2.53
C TRP A 58 -3.37 2.71 -3.41
N GLU A 59 -2.79 3.91 -3.37
CA GLU A 59 -1.69 4.30 -4.26
C GLU A 59 -0.44 4.81 -3.53
N HIS A 60 -0.44 4.86 -2.20
CA HIS A 60 0.78 5.21 -1.43
C HIS A 60 1.67 3.98 -1.24
N LEU A 61 2.82 3.94 -1.92
CA LEU A 61 3.62 2.72 -2.11
C LEU A 61 5.12 2.96 -1.82
N TYR A 62 5.98 2.92 -2.85
CA TYR A 62 7.44 3.03 -2.69
C TYR A 62 7.84 4.38 -2.10
N GLY A 63 8.67 4.36 -1.05
CA GLY A 63 9.06 5.57 -0.32
C GLY A 63 7.90 6.33 0.33
N ALA A 64 6.75 5.68 0.49
CA ALA A 64 5.48 6.28 0.91
C ALA A 64 4.97 7.41 -0.02
N TYR A 65 5.45 7.45 -1.26
CA TYR A 65 4.94 8.36 -2.28
C TYR A 65 3.67 7.83 -2.94
N TYR A 66 2.86 8.76 -3.46
CA TYR A 66 1.69 8.46 -4.26
C TYR A 66 2.11 8.01 -5.67
N LEU A 67 1.68 6.82 -6.08
CA LEU A 67 1.84 6.28 -7.43
C LEU A 67 0.64 6.71 -8.29
N ASP A 68 0.90 7.50 -9.32
CA ASP A 68 -0.09 7.76 -10.35
C ASP A 68 -0.15 6.57 -11.32
N SER A 69 -1.09 5.65 -11.08
CA SER A 69 -1.19 4.38 -11.82
C SER A 69 -1.25 4.55 -13.35
N PRO A 70 -1.96 5.54 -13.92
CA PRO A 70 -1.95 5.83 -15.36
C PRO A 70 -0.57 6.10 -15.96
N THR A 71 0.31 6.81 -15.25
CA THR A 71 1.65 7.15 -15.76
C THR A 71 2.73 6.20 -15.27
N GLY A 72 2.48 5.48 -14.17
CA GLY A 72 3.45 4.63 -13.50
C GLY A 72 4.53 5.44 -12.76
N LEU A 73 4.29 6.72 -12.48
CA LEU A 73 5.24 7.62 -11.83
C LEU A 73 4.85 7.92 -10.39
N TYR A 74 5.85 8.04 -9.52
CA TYR A 74 5.66 8.49 -8.15
C TYR A 74 5.71 10.01 -8.06
N GLN A 75 4.70 10.61 -7.44
CA GLN A 75 4.69 12.03 -7.13
C GLN A 75 5.59 12.30 -5.92
N VAL A 76 6.81 12.75 -6.20
CA VAL A 76 7.79 13.15 -5.17
C VAL A 76 7.76 14.67 -5.03
N SER A 77 7.39 15.16 -3.84
CA SER A 77 7.56 16.57 -3.51
C SER A 77 8.91 16.74 -2.80
N PRO A 78 9.88 17.46 -3.39
CA PRO A 78 11.07 17.84 -2.65
C PRO A 78 10.65 18.78 -1.52
N LYS A 79 10.87 18.37 -0.27
CA LYS A 79 10.90 19.34 0.82
C LYS A 79 12.11 20.24 0.57
N LEU A 80 11.86 21.47 0.12
CA LEU A 80 12.84 22.55 0.11
C LEU A 80 13.26 22.88 1.54
#